data_AF-A0AA96YNT9-F1
#
_entry.id   AF-A0AA96YNT9-F1
#
_cell.length_a   1.000
_cell.length_b   1.000
_cell.length_c   1.000
_cell.angle_alpha   90.00
_cell.angle_beta   90.00
_cell.angle_gamma   90.00
#
_symmetry.space_group_name_H-M   'P 1'
#
loop_
_entity.id
_entity.type
_entity.pdbx_description
1 polymer ?
#
loop_
_entity_poly.entity_id
_entity_poly.type
_entity_poly.pdbx_seq_one_letter_code
_entity_poly.pdbx_strand_id
1 'polypeptide(L)'
;MLGSEAQNAALQDCWERLEGSDLLRLVGRLHNAAPYLDPNTQATFCERVRLMLVVAASNETERPIMESIAAAALPDPVTGSQTCHDGALQEFNNIELYLMSQRLLVDAGDSLQALRRRLLQLFRIEQLELLANQRTGPGDLVSVRLAYRRELARELDLPIADSMRFRGAANLARDELSSVLEKVRKSELSDALVGYMLANTDWTTRLRAEFADRFAEIEARFRLRVLELASKDHSLQDELNLQQGLQDDKEQEEKELLRELTIKQINNN
;
A
#
# COMPACT_ATOMS: atom_id res chain seq x y z
N MET A 1 25.82 16.34 -14.11
CA MET A 1 25.31 17.13 -12.97
C MET A 1 24.05 17.86 -13.44
N LEU A 2 22.91 17.67 -12.78
CA LEU A 2 21.59 18.14 -13.24
C LEU A 2 20.78 18.64 -12.01
N GLY A 3 21.22 19.74 -11.41
CA GLY A 3 20.60 20.39 -10.25
C GLY A 3 21.31 21.71 -9.94
N SER A 4 20.62 22.69 -9.34
CA SER A 4 21.24 23.96 -8.90
C SER A 4 22.30 23.72 -7.81
N GLU A 5 23.26 24.63 -7.62
CA GLU A 5 24.32 24.48 -6.60
C GLU A 5 23.77 24.17 -5.20
N ALA A 6 22.66 24.81 -4.81
CA ALA A 6 21.99 24.56 -3.55
C ALA A 6 21.37 23.15 -3.46
N GLN A 7 20.83 22.62 -4.55
CA GLN A 7 20.30 21.24 -4.60
C GLN A 7 21.41 20.21 -4.51
N ASN A 8 22.56 20.49 -5.12
CA ASN A 8 23.71 19.58 -5.05
C ASN A 8 24.33 19.57 -3.64
N ALA A 9 24.39 20.71 -2.96
CA ALA A 9 24.85 20.79 -1.56
C ALA A 9 23.90 20.04 -0.61
N ALA A 10 22.58 20.25 -0.73
CA ALA A 10 21.59 19.55 0.10
C ALA A 10 21.61 18.02 -0.12
N LEU A 11 21.90 17.56 -1.35
CA LEU A 11 22.06 16.14 -1.65
C LEU A 11 23.33 15.56 -1.05
N GLN A 12 24.40 16.35 -0.99
CA GLN A 12 25.66 15.94 -0.36
C GLN A 12 25.48 15.77 1.15
N ASP A 13 24.78 16.68 1.81
CA ASP A 13 24.42 16.56 3.23
C ASP A 13 23.54 15.32 3.49
N CYS A 14 22.59 15.03 2.58
CA CYS A 14 21.77 13.81 2.68
C CYS A 14 22.61 12.53 2.52
N TRP A 15 23.62 12.56 1.65
CA TRP A 15 24.55 11.45 1.44
C TRP A 15 25.43 11.19 2.66
N GLU A 16 25.99 12.23 3.28
CA GLU A 16 26.79 12.10 4.51
C GLU A 16 25.96 11.54 5.67
N ARG A 17 24.70 11.96 5.79
CA ARG A 17 23.80 11.42 6.83
C ARG A 17 23.42 9.95 6.63
N LEU A 18 23.42 9.48 5.40
CA LEU A 18 23.05 8.11 5.04
C LEU A 18 24.29 7.22 4.83
N GLU A 19 25.50 7.73 5.14
CA GLU A 19 26.75 7.01 4.96
C GLU A 19 26.74 5.67 5.73
N GLY A 20 27.06 4.58 5.04
CA GLY A 20 27.03 3.22 5.61
C GLY A 20 25.65 2.54 5.63
N SER A 21 24.57 3.23 5.26
CA SER A 21 23.22 2.65 5.18
C SER A 21 23.08 1.65 4.02
N ASP A 22 22.15 0.72 4.18
CA ASP A 22 21.78 -0.23 3.12
C ASP A 22 21.11 0.45 1.93
N LEU A 23 20.53 1.65 2.14
CA LEU A 23 19.97 2.50 1.09
C LEU A 23 21.04 3.03 0.13
N LEU A 24 22.19 3.50 0.63
CA LEU A 24 23.27 3.94 -0.26
C LEU A 24 23.92 2.75 -0.99
N ARG A 25 24.00 1.59 -0.35
CA ARG A 25 24.47 0.36 -1.00
C ARG A 25 23.52 -0.06 -2.12
N LEU A 26 22.21 0.03 -1.90
CA LEU A 26 21.20 -0.18 -2.93
C LEU A 26 21.39 0.78 -4.11
N VAL A 27 21.57 2.09 -3.83
CA VAL A 27 21.83 3.10 -4.87
C VAL A 27 23.09 2.78 -5.69
N GLY A 28 24.15 2.28 -5.06
CA GLY A 28 25.33 1.81 -5.77
C GLY A 28 25.03 0.69 -6.77
N ARG A 29 24.12 -0.23 -6.43
CA ARG A 29 23.66 -1.30 -7.34
C ARG A 29 22.78 -0.78 -8.48
N LEU A 30 21.98 0.26 -8.23
CA LEU A 30 21.09 0.88 -9.22
C LEU A 30 21.84 1.53 -10.39
N HIS A 31 23.14 1.82 -10.25
CA HIS A 31 23.98 2.31 -11.36
C HIS A 31 24.07 1.32 -12.53
N ASN A 32 23.86 0.02 -12.28
CA ASN A 32 23.85 -1.01 -13.31
C ASN A 32 22.43 -1.36 -13.78
N ALA A 33 21.40 -0.68 -13.26
CA ALA A 33 20.02 -0.95 -13.66
C ALA A 33 19.74 -0.39 -15.07
N ALA A 34 18.90 -1.09 -15.83
CA ALA A 34 18.52 -0.69 -17.19
C ALA A 34 18.06 0.79 -17.31
N PRO A 35 17.27 1.36 -16.38
CA PRO A 35 16.84 2.76 -16.46
C PRO A 35 17.97 3.78 -16.27
N TYR A 36 19.09 3.39 -15.65
CA TYR A 36 20.26 4.27 -15.53
C TYR A 36 21.14 4.23 -16.79
N LEU A 37 21.15 3.09 -17.49
CA LEU A 37 21.96 2.88 -18.69
C LEU A 37 21.32 3.49 -19.95
N ASP A 38 19.99 3.59 -20.01
CA ASP A 38 19.28 4.22 -21.13
C ASP A 38 19.29 5.76 -21.01
N PRO A 39 19.91 6.49 -21.96
CA PRO A 39 19.98 7.95 -21.94
C PRO A 39 18.62 8.66 -21.90
N ASN A 40 17.56 8.01 -22.37
CA ASN A 40 16.20 8.58 -22.38
C ASN A 40 15.52 8.52 -21.01
N THR A 41 15.95 7.62 -20.13
CA THR A 41 15.35 7.38 -18.80
C THR A 41 16.30 7.68 -17.64
N GLN A 42 17.60 7.84 -17.90
CA GLN A 42 18.62 8.12 -16.89
C GLN A 42 18.33 9.36 -16.05
N ALA A 43 17.95 10.47 -16.68
CA ALA A 43 17.70 11.73 -15.97
C ALA A 43 16.54 11.60 -14.96
N THR A 44 15.47 10.95 -15.39
CA THR A 44 14.28 10.76 -14.56
C THR A 44 14.51 9.71 -13.47
N PHE A 45 15.29 8.68 -13.77
CA PHE A 45 15.68 7.68 -12.77
C PHE A 45 16.58 8.28 -11.66
N CYS A 46 17.54 9.12 -12.01
CA CYS A 46 18.40 9.79 -11.03
C CYS A 46 17.59 10.70 -10.08
N GLU A 47 16.56 11.36 -10.58
CA GLU A 47 15.71 12.24 -9.79
C GLU A 47 14.88 11.45 -8.76
N ARG A 48 14.35 10.28 -9.15
CA ARG A 48 13.64 9.35 -8.25
C ARG A 48 14.53 8.88 -7.10
N VAL A 49 15.76 8.47 -7.42
CA VAL A 49 16.74 8.03 -6.41
C VAL A 49 17.07 9.16 -5.43
N ARG A 50 17.24 10.39 -5.93
CA ARG A 50 17.47 11.57 -5.08
C ARG A 50 16.30 11.83 -4.13
N LEU A 51 15.06 11.77 -4.63
CA LEU A 51 13.86 11.98 -3.81
C LEU A 51 13.76 10.94 -2.68
N MET A 52 14.01 9.67 -2.98
CA MET A 52 14.08 8.62 -1.95
C MET A 52 15.12 8.95 -0.87
N LEU A 53 16.34 9.33 -1.27
CA LEU A 53 17.41 9.66 -0.33
C LEU A 53 17.07 10.89 0.54
N VAL A 54 16.48 11.92 -0.05
CA VAL A 54 16.05 13.11 0.71
C VAL A 54 14.99 12.72 1.74
N VAL A 55 14.00 11.90 1.36
CA VAL A 55 12.97 11.43 2.28
C VAL A 55 13.55 10.56 3.40
N ALA A 56 14.47 9.64 3.09
CA ALA A 56 15.16 8.83 4.09
C ALA A 56 16.00 9.68 5.05
N ALA A 57 16.66 10.72 4.54
CA ALA A 57 17.48 11.62 5.35
C ALA A 57 16.63 12.55 6.24
N SER A 58 15.43 12.93 5.80
CA SER A 58 14.53 13.82 6.55
C SER A 58 13.60 13.10 7.52
N ASN A 59 13.24 11.83 7.27
CA ASN A 59 12.29 11.07 8.08
C ASN A 59 12.96 9.87 8.78
N GLU A 60 13.30 10.05 10.04
CA GLU A 60 13.97 9.00 10.86
C GLU A 60 13.06 7.81 11.19
N THR A 61 11.74 8.00 11.22
CA THR A 61 10.77 6.93 11.49
C THR A 61 10.60 5.96 10.31
N GLU A 62 10.70 6.46 9.08
CA GLU A 62 10.53 5.68 7.85
C GLU A 62 11.81 4.95 7.44
N ARG A 63 12.96 5.52 7.82
CA ARG A 63 14.29 5.02 7.44
C ARG A 63 14.52 3.53 7.75
N PRO A 64 14.22 2.99 8.95
CA PRO A 64 14.45 1.58 9.25
C PRO A 64 13.66 0.62 8.37
N ILE A 65 12.45 1.01 7.97
CA ILE A 65 11.60 0.19 7.10
C ILE A 65 12.12 0.24 5.66
N MET A 66 12.51 1.43 5.19
CA MET A 66 13.17 1.57 3.88
C MET A 66 14.49 0.79 3.81
N GLU A 67 15.29 0.80 4.88
CA GLU A 67 16.52 0.02 4.99
C GLU A 67 16.25 -1.49 5.01
N SER A 68 15.20 -1.94 5.71
CA SER A 68 14.79 -3.35 5.70
C SER A 68 14.41 -3.83 4.30
N ILE A 69 13.74 -2.99 3.50
CA ILE A 69 13.40 -3.30 2.11
C ILE A 69 14.68 -3.31 1.25
N ALA A 70 15.55 -2.31 1.43
CA ALA A 70 16.83 -2.22 0.71
C ALA A 70 17.74 -3.43 0.96
N ALA A 71 17.76 -3.95 2.19
CA ALA A 71 18.56 -5.10 2.58
C ALA A 71 18.22 -6.37 1.78
N ALA A 72 16.95 -6.54 1.35
CA ALA A 72 16.53 -7.67 0.50
C ALA A 72 17.17 -7.62 -0.90
N ALA A 73 17.64 -6.45 -1.33
CA ALA A 73 18.40 -6.24 -2.54
C ALA A 73 19.91 -6.18 -2.30
N LEU A 74 20.42 -6.63 -1.16
CA LEU A 74 21.86 -6.74 -0.93
C LEU A 74 22.31 -8.21 -1.01
N PRO A 75 23.59 -8.47 -1.32
CA PRO A 75 24.14 -9.82 -1.26
C PRO A 75 23.96 -10.40 0.14
N ASP A 76 23.47 -11.63 0.22
CA ASP A 76 23.41 -12.33 1.51
C ASP A 76 24.86 -12.46 2.06
N PRO A 77 25.11 -11.98 3.29
CA PRO A 77 26.48 -11.89 3.83
C PRO A 77 27.10 -13.27 4.12
N VAL A 78 26.32 -14.35 4.11
CA VAL A 78 26.75 -15.70 4.46
C VAL A 78 26.93 -16.56 3.21
N THR A 79 26.04 -16.44 2.23
CA THR A 79 26.01 -17.28 1.03
C THR A 79 26.57 -16.59 -0.20
N GLY A 80 26.72 -15.25 -0.18
CA GLY A 80 27.11 -14.46 -1.36
C GLY A 80 26.08 -14.50 -2.50
N SER A 81 24.92 -15.12 -2.27
CA SER A 81 23.83 -15.19 -3.22
C SER A 81 23.26 -13.79 -3.41
N GLN A 82 23.14 -13.36 -4.65
CA GLN A 82 22.65 -12.04 -5.01
C GLN A 82 21.35 -12.21 -5.79
N THR A 83 20.35 -11.39 -5.45
CA THR A 83 19.30 -11.08 -6.41
C THR A 83 19.96 -10.48 -7.67
N CYS A 84 19.46 -10.83 -8.85
CA CYS A 84 19.96 -10.28 -10.13
C CYS A 84 20.01 -8.74 -10.08
N HIS A 85 20.71 -8.07 -11.01
CA HIS A 85 20.71 -6.61 -11.11
C HIS A 85 19.28 -6.01 -11.14
N ASP A 86 18.32 -6.74 -11.69
CA ASP A 86 16.89 -6.40 -11.69
C ASP A 86 16.25 -6.42 -10.30
N GLY A 87 16.78 -7.22 -9.37
CA GLY A 87 16.32 -7.28 -7.98
C GLY A 87 16.62 -6.00 -7.18
N ALA A 88 17.73 -5.31 -7.47
CA ALA A 88 18.00 -4.01 -6.86
C ALA A 88 17.00 -2.95 -7.31
N LEU A 89 16.66 -2.96 -8.60
CA LEU A 89 15.62 -2.09 -9.14
C LEU A 89 14.25 -2.42 -8.55
N GLN A 90 13.93 -3.70 -8.36
CA GLN A 90 12.69 -4.13 -7.71
C GLN A 90 12.56 -3.58 -6.29
N GLU A 91 13.59 -3.71 -5.45
CA GLU A 91 13.50 -3.22 -4.07
C GLU A 91 13.50 -1.69 -3.98
N PHE A 92 14.19 -0.99 -4.89
CA PHE A 92 14.04 0.45 -5.02
C PHE A 92 12.59 0.85 -5.32
N ASN A 93 11.92 0.14 -6.23
CA ASN A 93 10.52 0.40 -6.51
C ASN A 93 9.64 0.08 -5.29
N ASN A 94 9.91 -1.01 -4.55
CA ASN A 94 9.18 -1.34 -3.32
C ASN A 94 9.28 -0.23 -2.27
N ILE A 95 10.45 0.42 -2.15
CA ILE A 95 10.63 1.60 -1.30
C ILE A 95 9.79 2.78 -1.80
N GLU A 96 9.75 3.04 -3.11
CA GLU A 96 8.88 4.08 -3.65
C GLU A 96 7.40 3.78 -3.40
N LEU A 97 6.97 2.53 -3.52
CA LEU A 97 5.60 2.11 -3.18
C LEU A 97 5.27 2.40 -1.73
N TYR A 98 6.19 2.04 -0.84
CA TYR A 98 6.08 2.27 0.59
C TYR A 98 5.99 3.77 0.91
N LEU A 99 6.87 4.61 0.34
CA LEU A 99 6.81 6.05 0.58
C LEU A 99 5.53 6.69 0.04
N MET A 100 4.99 6.19 -1.07
CA MET A 100 3.72 6.64 -1.61
C MET A 100 2.54 6.25 -0.71
N SER A 101 2.55 5.04 -0.12
CA SER A 101 1.51 4.63 0.84
C SER A 101 1.59 5.40 2.16
N GLN A 102 2.80 5.78 2.58
CA GLN A 102 3.04 6.62 3.76
C GLN A 102 2.59 8.07 3.57
N ARG A 103 2.78 8.66 2.38
CA ARG A 103 2.22 10.00 2.10
C ARG A 103 0.69 10.01 2.16
N LEU A 104 0.07 8.92 1.71
CA LEU A 104 -1.35 8.69 1.92
C LEU A 104 -1.70 8.50 3.42
N LEU A 105 -0.77 8.03 4.27
CA LEU A 105 -0.92 7.95 5.74
C LEU A 105 -0.96 9.33 6.39
N VAL A 106 -0.08 10.22 5.96
CA VAL A 106 0.12 11.53 6.59
C VAL A 106 -0.92 12.57 6.17
N ASP A 107 -1.41 12.54 4.92
CA ASP A 107 -2.43 13.50 4.43
C ASP A 107 -3.88 13.16 4.84
N ALA A 108 -4.11 12.02 5.48
CA ALA A 108 -5.45 11.62 5.89
C ALA A 108 -5.92 12.46 7.09
N GLY A 109 -6.79 13.44 6.83
CA GLY A 109 -7.56 14.09 7.90
C GLY A 109 -8.43 13.08 8.66
N ASP A 110 -8.87 13.46 9.86
CA ASP A 110 -9.55 12.57 10.81
C ASP A 110 -10.89 11.97 10.33
N SER A 111 -11.43 12.30 9.16
CA SER A 111 -12.78 11.86 8.76
C SER A 111 -12.79 10.45 8.15
N LEU A 112 -13.88 9.70 8.38
CA LEU A 112 -14.09 8.38 7.77
C LEU A 112 -14.09 8.45 6.23
N GLN A 113 -14.58 9.57 5.67
CA GLN A 113 -14.57 9.80 4.23
C GLN A 113 -13.15 9.97 3.66
N ALA A 114 -12.26 10.67 4.38
CA ALA A 114 -10.86 10.82 4.00
C ALA A 114 -10.14 9.47 4.04
N LEU A 115 -10.34 8.70 5.13
CA LEU A 115 -9.80 7.35 5.26
C LEU A 115 -10.29 6.43 4.13
N ARG A 116 -11.60 6.46 3.81
CA ARG A 116 -12.18 5.69 2.71
C ARG A 116 -11.54 6.03 1.37
N ARG A 117 -11.49 7.32 1.01
CA ARG A 117 -10.92 7.77 -0.28
C ARG A 117 -9.49 7.25 -0.44
N ARG A 118 -8.74 7.30 0.64
CA ARG A 118 -7.34 6.94 0.67
C ARG A 118 -7.12 5.42 0.64
N LEU A 119 -7.92 4.62 1.34
CA LEU A 119 -7.91 3.16 1.19
C LEU A 119 -8.28 2.73 -0.24
N LEU A 120 -9.23 3.44 -0.86
CA LEU A 120 -9.60 3.21 -2.26
C LEU A 120 -8.45 3.52 -3.22
N GLN A 121 -7.70 4.60 -2.99
CA GLN A 121 -6.49 4.92 -3.76
C GLN A 121 -5.42 3.83 -3.62
N LEU A 122 -5.16 3.35 -2.39
CA LEU A 122 -4.21 2.26 -2.14
C LEU A 122 -4.63 0.97 -2.84
N PHE A 123 -5.90 0.59 -2.72
CA PHE A 123 -6.45 -0.58 -3.42
C PHE A 123 -6.23 -0.49 -4.93
N ARG A 124 -6.56 0.66 -5.55
CA ARG A 124 -6.35 0.87 -7.00
C ARG A 124 -4.89 0.71 -7.39
N ILE A 125 -3.97 1.25 -6.60
CA ILE A 125 -2.53 1.12 -6.82
C ILE A 125 -2.10 -0.35 -6.79
N GLU A 126 -2.55 -1.11 -5.79
CA GLU A 126 -2.25 -2.55 -5.69
C GLU A 126 -2.82 -3.34 -6.87
N GLN A 127 -4.03 -3.03 -7.33
CA GLN A 127 -4.61 -3.67 -8.51
C GLN A 127 -3.80 -3.39 -9.78
N LEU A 128 -3.30 -2.16 -9.95
CA LEU A 128 -2.41 -1.82 -11.06
C LEU A 128 -1.09 -2.61 -11.01
N GLU A 129 -0.52 -2.83 -9.81
CA GLU A 129 0.67 -3.66 -9.64
C GLU A 129 0.41 -5.12 -10.03
N LEU A 130 -0.70 -5.69 -9.56
CA LEU A 130 -1.09 -7.06 -9.92
C LEU A 130 -1.26 -7.22 -11.43
N LEU A 131 -1.93 -6.26 -12.07
CA LEU A 131 -2.14 -6.27 -13.52
C LEU A 131 -0.84 -6.09 -14.31
N ALA A 132 0.08 -5.25 -13.83
CA ALA A 132 1.38 -5.11 -14.45
C ALA A 132 2.20 -6.41 -14.31
N ASN A 133 2.18 -7.06 -13.14
CA ASN A 133 2.91 -8.32 -12.91
C ASN A 133 2.39 -9.49 -13.74
N GLN A 134 1.11 -9.46 -14.11
CA GLN A 134 0.48 -10.48 -14.95
C GLN A 134 0.67 -10.22 -16.46
N ARG A 135 1.28 -9.09 -16.83
CA ARG A 135 1.52 -8.72 -18.23
C ARG A 135 2.62 -9.59 -18.84
N THR A 136 2.35 -10.18 -20.00
CA THR A 136 3.30 -11.00 -20.77
C THR A 136 3.91 -10.26 -21.98
N GLY A 137 3.57 -8.98 -22.17
CA GLY A 137 4.02 -8.16 -23.31
C GLY A 137 5.45 -7.61 -23.17
N PRO A 138 6.05 -7.14 -24.28
CA PRO A 138 7.38 -6.54 -24.27
C PRO A 138 7.40 -5.20 -23.53
N GLY A 139 8.47 -4.93 -22.80
CA GLY A 139 8.64 -3.72 -22.00
C GLY A 139 9.04 -4.06 -20.58
N ASP A 140 9.89 -3.22 -20.01
CA ASP A 140 10.31 -3.37 -18.62
C ASP A 140 9.11 -3.20 -17.67
N LEU A 141 8.94 -4.16 -16.75
CA LEU A 141 7.81 -4.25 -15.82
C LEU A 141 7.65 -2.97 -14.99
N VAL A 142 8.76 -2.32 -14.64
CA VAL A 142 8.78 -1.07 -13.87
C VAL A 142 8.22 0.07 -14.71
N SER A 143 8.67 0.17 -15.95
CA SER A 143 8.16 1.16 -16.91
C SER A 143 6.66 1.00 -17.14
N VAL A 144 6.15 -0.24 -17.17
CA VAL A 144 4.71 -0.53 -17.28
C VAL A 144 3.95 -0.08 -16.04
N ARG A 145 4.39 -0.47 -14.83
CA ARG A 145 3.76 -0.09 -13.55
C ARG A 145 3.64 1.43 -13.41
N LEU A 146 4.73 2.14 -13.70
CA LEU A 146 4.77 3.61 -13.66
C LEU A 146 3.87 4.23 -14.73
N ALA A 147 3.85 3.68 -15.94
CA ALA A 147 2.99 4.16 -16.99
C ALA A 147 1.50 3.97 -16.68
N TYR A 148 1.10 2.81 -16.13
CA TYR A 148 -0.26 2.58 -15.66
C TYR A 148 -0.70 3.59 -14.62
N ARG A 149 0.11 3.77 -13.57
CA ARG A 149 -0.20 4.71 -12.49
C ARG A 149 -0.32 6.13 -12.99
N ARG A 150 0.57 6.57 -13.89
CA ARG A 150 0.53 7.94 -14.42
C ARG A 150 -0.65 8.17 -15.36
N GLU A 151 -0.79 7.32 -16.38
CA GLU A 151 -1.81 7.52 -17.41
C GLU A 151 -3.23 7.35 -16.83
N LEU A 152 -3.38 6.49 -15.82
CA LEU A 152 -4.67 6.27 -15.15
C LEU A 152 -4.84 7.13 -13.90
N ALA A 153 -3.87 7.97 -13.51
CA ALA A 153 -3.95 8.75 -12.27
C ALA A 153 -5.20 9.62 -12.20
N ARG A 154 -5.53 10.31 -13.31
CA ARG A 154 -6.73 11.16 -13.38
C ARG A 154 -8.01 10.35 -13.31
N GLU A 155 -8.07 9.21 -14.01
CA GLU A 155 -9.27 8.36 -14.11
C GLU A 155 -9.55 7.57 -12.82
N LEU A 156 -8.50 7.28 -12.04
CA LEU A 156 -8.54 6.50 -10.81
C LEU A 156 -8.31 7.36 -9.56
N ASP A 157 -8.30 8.70 -9.69
CA ASP A 157 -8.05 9.65 -8.59
C ASP A 157 -6.80 9.27 -7.77
N LEU A 158 -5.74 8.80 -8.43
CA LEU A 158 -4.51 8.40 -7.75
C LEU A 158 -3.70 9.64 -7.36
N PRO A 159 -2.99 9.62 -6.22
CA PRO A 159 -2.03 10.66 -5.91
C PRO A 159 -0.96 10.70 -7.00
N ILE A 160 -0.93 11.80 -7.75
CA ILE A 160 0.11 12.04 -8.74
C ILE A 160 1.37 12.40 -7.95
N ALA A 161 2.40 11.55 -8.01
CA ALA A 161 3.75 12.03 -7.72
C ALA A 161 4.12 13.00 -8.84
N ASP A 162 4.00 14.30 -8.55
CA ASP A 162 4.17 15.34 -9.55
C ASP A 162 5.59 15.28 -10.15
N SER A 163 5.68 15.60 -11.44
CA SER A 163 6.86 15.66 -12.30
C SER A 163 7.62 14.35 -12.59
N MET A 164 7.31 13.66 -13.70
CA MET A 164 8.34 13.16 -14.64
C MET A 164 7.74 12.50 -15.89
N ARG A 165 8.36 12.77 -17.04
CA ARG A 165 7.88 12.44 -18.39
C ARG A 165 8.21 10.98 -18.79
N PHE A 166 7.58 10.00 -18.15
CA PHE A 166 7.65 8.57 -18.52
C PHE A 166 6.74 8.16 -19.69
N ARG A 167 7.03 8.61 -20.92
CA ARG A 167 6.28 8.14 -22.12
C ARG A 167 7.06 7.15 -22.99
N GLY A 168 8.39 7.06 -22.84
CA GLY A 168 9.25 6.35 -23.79
C GLY A 168 9.39 4.84 -23.59
N ALA A 169 9.44 4.35 -22.34
CA ALA A 169 9.99 3.02 -22.05
C ALA A 169 8.95 1.88 -21.87
N ALA A 170 7.66 2.20 -21.75
CA ALA A 170 6.66 1.22 -21.35
C ALA A 170 6.11 0.34 -22.51
N ASN A 171 6.37 0.71 -23.77
CA ASN A 171 5.87 0.03 -24.98
C ASN A 171 4.42 -0.49 -24.84
N LEU A 172 3.53 0.38 -24.36
CA LEU A 172 2.13 0.03 -24.10
C LEU A 172 1.36 -0.11 -25.41
N ALA A 173 0.49 -1.12 -25.50
CA ALA A 173 -0.43 -1.22 -26.62
C ALA A 173 -1.51 -0.12 -26.54
N ARG A 174 -2.08 0.26 -27.69
CA ARG A 174 -3.00 1.40 -27.79
C ARG A 174 -4.30 1.21 -26.98
N ASP A 175 -4.70 -0.03 -26.73
CA ASP A 175 -5.91 -0.46 -26.03
C ASP A 175 -5.66 -1.03 -24.62
N GLU A 176 -4.39 -1.20 -24.24
CA GLU A 176 -3.99 -1.83 -22.98
C GLU A 176 -4.45 -1.02 -21.76
N LEU A 177 -4.29 0.31 -21.79
CA LEU A 177 -4.69 1.19 -20.69
C LEU A 177 -6.20 1.15 -20.43
N SER A 178 -7.01 1.07 -21.48
CA SER A 178 -8.47 0.96 -21.38
C SER A 178 -8.87 -0.36 -20.72
N SER A 179 -8.24 -1.46 -21.12
CA SER A 179 -8.49 -2.78 -20.52
C SER A 179 -8.08 -2.83 -19.04
N VAL A 180 -6.94 -2.23 -18.70
CA VAL A 180 -6.46 -2.14 -17.31
C VAL A 180 -7.42 -1.32 -16.47
N LEU A 181 -7.87 -0.16 -16.98
CA LEU A 181 -8.85 0.68 -16.31
C LEU A 181 -10.16 -0.07 -16.02
N GLU A 182 -10.70 -0.80 -16.99
CA GLU A 182 -11.92 -1.58 -16.79
C GLU A 182 -11.74 -2.71 -15.78
N LYS A 183 -10.58 -3.38 -15.78
CA LYS A 183 -10.28 -4.42 -14.79
C LYS A 183 -10.21 -3.85 -13.37
N VAL A 184 -9.57 -2.71 -13.18
CA VAL A 184 -9.53 -2.02 -11.88
C VAL A 184 -10.95 -1.61 -11.45
N ARG A 185 -11.73 -0.96 -12.32
CA ARG A 185 -13.12 -0.58 -12.00
C ARG A 185 -14.00 -1.79 -11.66
N LYS A 186 -13.82 -2.92 -12.36
CA LYS A 186 -14.53 -4.17 -12.05
C LYS A 186 -14.12 -4.74 -10.69
N SER A 187 -12.84 -4.64 -10.32
CA SER A 187 -12.34 -5.06 -9.01
C SER A 187 -12.88 -4.20 -7.86
N GLU A 188 -13.05 -2.89 -8.09
CA GLU A 188 -13.68 -1.97 -7.11
C GLU A 188 -15.13 -2.33 -6.81
N LEU A 189 -15.86 -2.84 -7.81
CA LEU A 189 -17.26 -3.29 -7.66
C LEU A 189 -17.39 -4.71 -7.11
N SER A 190 -16.28 -5.39 -6.83
CA SER A 190 -16.27 -6.77 -6.35
C SER A 190 -16.07 -6.86 -4.85
N ASP A 191 -16.30 -8.05 -4.29
CA ASP A 191 -16.00 -8.36 -2.88
C ASP A 191 -14.50 -8.18 -2.54
N ALA A 192 -13.60 -8.05 -3.52
CA ALA A 192 -12.19 -7.79 -3.29
C ALA A 192 -11.97 -6.46 -2.54
N LEU A 193 -12.70 -5.39 -2.90
CA LEU A 193 -12.59 -4.11 -2.22
C LEU A 193 -13.16 -4.19 -0.78
N VAL A 194 -14.27 -4.89 -0.62
CA VAL A 194 -14.89 -5.10 0.71
C VAL A 194 -13.94 -5.87 1.62
N GLY A 195 -13.35 -6.96 1.13
CA GLY A 195 -12.35 -7.74 1.86
C GLY A 195 -11.11 -6.92 2.21
N TYR A 196 -10.62 -6.11 1.27
CA TYR A 196 -9.49 -5.20 1.50
C TYR A 196 -9.75 -4.21 2.63
N MET A 197 -10.92 -3.57 2.64
CA MET A 197 -11.29 -2.63 3.70
C MET A 197 -11.46 -3.33 5.05
N LEU A 198 -12.10 -4.50 5.09
CA LEU A 198 -12.29 -5.26 6.34
C LEU A 198 -10.98 -5.78 6.92
N ALA A 199 -9.97 -6.04 6.09
CA ALA A 199 -8.63 -6.42 6.54
C ALA A 199 -7.86 -5.25 7.18
N ASN A 200 -8.29 -4.00 6.94
CA ASN A 200 -7.65 -2.83 7.50
C ASN A 200 -8.16 -2.54 8.95
N THR A 201 -7.25 -2.58 9.92
CA THR A 201 -7.56 -2.38 11.34
C THR A 201 -8.06 -0.98 11.66
N ASP A 202 -7.53 0.04 10.98
CA ASP A 202 -7.91 1.43 11.21
C ASP A 202 -9.33 1.69 10.71
N TRP A 203 -9.67 1.13 9.54
CA TRP A 203 -11.03 1.17 8.98
C TRP A 203 -12.05 0.54 9.92
N THR A 204 -11.80 -0.70 10.36
CA THR A 204 -12.73 -1.41 11.25
C THR A 204 -12.87 -0.73 12.61
N THR A 205 -11.78 -0.20 13.17
CA THR A 205 -11.79 0.57 14.41
C THR A 205 -12.59 1.86 14.27
N ARG A 206 -12.41 2.60 13.15
CA ARG A 206 -13.15 3.84 12.90
C ARG A 206 -14.64 3.58 12.70
N LEU A 207 -15.01 2.53 11.96
CA LEU A 207 -16.41 2.13 11.79
C LEU A 207 -17.07 1.77 13.12
N ARG A 208 -16.37 1.05 14.00
CA ARG A 208 -16.88 0.75 15.35
C ARG A 208 -17.10 2.01 16.17
N ALA A 209 -16.18 2.98 16.08
CA ALA A 209 -16.32 4.24 16.80
C ALA A 209 -17.47 5.11 16.28
N GLU A 210 -17.65 5.19 14.95
CA GLU A 210 -18.68 6.01 14.33
C GLU A 210 -20.09 5.41 14.47
N PHE A 211 -20.20 4.08 14.45
CA PHE A 211 -21.46 3.35 14.60
C PHE A 211 -21.57 2.65 15.97
N ALA A 212 -20.96 3.23 17.00
CA ALA A 212 -20.87 2.64 18.35
C ALA A 212 -22.24 2.21 18.90
N ASP A 213 -23.30 2.97 18.61
CA ASP A 213 -24.67 2.63 19.02
C ASP A 213 -25.13 1.27 18.48
N ARG A 214 -24.86 0.96 17.21
CA ARG A 214 -25.23 -0.33 16.60
C ARG A 214 -24.46 -1.51 17.20
N PHE A 215 -23.19 -1.29 17.55
CA PHE A 215 -22.39 -2.31 18.25
C PHE A 215 -22.84 -2.47 19.71
N ALA A 216 -23.25 -1.38 20.36
CA ALA A 216 -23.80 -1.42 21.72
C ALA A 216 -25.14 -2.19 21.78
N GLU A 217 -25.95 -2.15 20.72
CA GLU A 217 -27.16 -2.98 20.61
C GLU A 217 -26.83 -4.48 20.54
N ILE A 218 -25.80 -4.88 19.78
CA ILE A 218 -25.31 -6.27 19.74
C ILE A 218 -24.83 -6.69 21.14
N GLU A 219 -24.02 -5.84 21.79
CA GLU A 219 -23.52 -6.06 23.15
C GLU A 219 -24.66 -6.19 24.17
N ALA A 220 -25.71 -5.38 24.05
CA ALA A 220 -26.88 -5.44 24.93
C ALA A 220 -27.64 -6.76 24.76
N ARG A 221 -27.88 -7.19 23.51
CA ARG A 221 -28.52 -8.49 23.23
C ARG A 221 -27.70 -9.65 23.75
N PHE A 222 -26.38 -9.62 23.54
CA PHE A 222 -25.46 -10.62 24.07
C PHE A 222 -25.54 -10.70 25.60
N ARG A 223 -25.44 -9.56 26.30
CA ARG A 223 -25.55 -9.52 27.77
C ARG A 223 -26.88 -10.07 28.28
N LEU A 224 -27.99 -9.80 27.60
CA LEU A 224 -29.30 -10.37 27.95
C LEU A 224 -29.30 -11.90 27.80
N ARG A 225 -28.80 -12.44 26.69
CA ARG A 225 -28.70 -13.89 26.46
C ARG A 225 -27.80 -14.58 27.51
N VAL A 226 -26.70 -13.94 27.91
CA VAL A 226 -25.80 -14.43 28.97
C VAL A 226 -26.50 -14.46 30.33
N LEU A 227 -27.24 -13.40 30.69
CA LEU A 227 -28.03 -13.37 31.93
C LEU A 227 -29.14 -14.42 31.95
N GLU A 228 -29.83 -14.62 30.83
CA GLU A 228 -30.84 -15.67 30.67
C GLU A 228 -30.23 -17.07 30.82
N LEU A 229 -29.04 -17.31 30.26
CA LEU A 229 -28.33 -18.57 30.40
C LEU A 229 -27.94 -18.84 31.87
N ALA A 230 -27.38 -17.84 32.56
CA ALA A 230 -27.00 -17.94 33.97
C ALA A 230 -28.21 -18.15 34.92
N SER A 231 -29.42 -17.79 34.49
CA SER A 231 -30.65 -17.99 35.26
C SER A 231 -31.20 -19.42 35.21
N LYS A 232 -30.64 -20.28 34.35
CA LYS A 232 -31.07 -21.67 34.16
C LYS A 232 -30.06 -22.62 34.81
N ASP A 233 -30.57 -23.71 35.40
CA ASP A 233 -29.72 -24.79 35.90
C ASP A 233 -29.16 -25.61 34.73
N HIS A 234 -27.89 -25.40 34.42
CA HIS A 234 -27.13 -26.19 33.46
C HIS A 234 -25.95 -26.89 34.16
N SER A 235 -25.50 -28.02 33.62
CA SER A 235 -24.21 -28.59 34.01
C SER A 235 -23.09 -27.63 33.60
N LEU A 236 -21.98 -27.59 34.36
CA LEU A 236 -20.82 -26.73 34.08
C LEU A 236 -20.32 -26.88 32.62
N GLN A 237 -20.29 -28.11 32.09
CA GLN A 237 -19.86 -28.36 30.71
C GLN A 237 -20.85 -27.81 29.68
N ASP A 238 -22.15 -27.92 29.94
CA ASP A 238 -23.19 -27.41 29.04
C ASP A 238 -23.20 -25.88 29.05
N GLU A 239 -23.02 -25.26 30.22
CA GLU A 239 -22.93 -23.81 30.35
C GLU A 239 -21.73 -23.25 29.60
N LEU A 240 -20.54 -23.86 29.71
CA LEU A 240 -19.35 -23.44 28.98
C LEU A 240 -19.56 -23.50 27.45
N ASN A 241 -20.15 -24.59 26.95
CA ASN A 241 -20.44 -24.74 25.53
C ASN A 241 -21.46 -23.70 25.04
N LEU A 242 -22.50 -23.43 25.83
CA LEU A 242 -23.52 -22.43 25.50
C LEU A 242 -22.96 -21.00 25.54
N GLN A 243 -22.11 -20.69 26.51
CA GLN A 243 -21.42 -19.39 26.57
C GLN A 243 -20.49 -19.18 25.38
N GLN A 244 -19.74 -20.22 24.97
CA GLN A 244 -18.90 -20.16 23.77
C GLN A 244 -19.74 -19.91 22.52
N GLY A 245 -20.87 -20.62 22.37
CA GLY A 245 -21.79 -20.40 21.25
C GLY A 245 -22.35 -18.98 21.20
N LEU A 246 -22.71 -18.41 22.36
CA LEU A 246 -23.15 -17.01 22.44
C LEU A 246 -22.05 -16.01 22.06
N GLN A 247 -20.79 -16.30 22.42
CA GLN A 247 -19.64 -15.48 22.06
C GLN A 247 -19.38 -15.55 20.54
N ASP A 248 -19.42 -16.76 19.96
CA ASP A 248 -19.25 -16.97 18.52
C ASP A 248 -20.37 -16.26 17.72
N ASP A 249 -21.62 -16.36 18.19
CA ASP A 249 -22.78 -15.66 17.60
C ASP A 249 -22.59 -14.13 17.63
N LYS A 250 -22.13 -13.58 18.76
CA LYS A 250 -21.83 -12.16 18.89
C LYS A 250 -20.75 -11.73 17.90
N GLU A 251 -19.65 -12.47 17.83
CA GLU A 251 -18.54 -12.16 16.92
C GLU A 251 -18.97 -12.23 15.45
N GLN A 252 -19.86 -13.16 15.12
CA GLN A 252 -20.44 -13.28 13.79
C GLN A 252 -21.37 -12.08 13.49
N GLU A 253 -22.27 -11.71 14.41
CA GLU A 253 -23.13 -10.52 14.27
C GLU A 253 -22.30 -9.24 14.06
N GLU A 254 -21.20 -9.07 14.80
CA GLU A 254 -20.28 -7.93 14.64
C GLU A 254 -19.58 -7.92 13.27
N LYS A 255 -19.10 -9.07 12.80
CA LYS A 255 -18.45 -9.19 11.48
C LYS A 255 -19.43 -8.88 10.35
N GLU A 256 -20.66 -9.36 10.45
CA GLU A 256 -21.72 -9.08 9.49
C GLU A 256 -22.08 -7.60 9.48
N LEU A 257 -22.19 -6.97 10.66
CA LEU A 257 -22.42 -5.53 10.77
C LEU A 257 -21.28 -4.73 10.16
N LEU A 258 -20.02 -5.09 10.42
CA LEU A 258 -18.85 -4.44 9.81
C LEU A 258 -18.88 -4.54 8.29
N ARG A 259 -19.25 -5.70 7.74
CA ARG A 259 -19.38 -5.90 6.29
C ARG A 259 -20.52 -5.05 5.72
N GLU A 260 -21.69 -5.03 6.36
CA GLU A 260 -22.84 -4.21 5.97
C GLU A 260 -22.48 -2.72 5.93
N LEU A 261 -21.86 -2.22 7.00
CA LEU A 261 -21.42 -0.82 7.12
C LEU A 261 -20.36 -0.48 6.07
N THR A 262 -19.40 -1.38 5.83
CA THR A 262 -18.37 -1.20 4.80
C THR A 262 -18.99 -1.07 3.41
N ILE A 263 -19.93 -1.96 3.05
CA ILE A 263 -20.63 -1.89 1.76
C ILE A 263 -21.43 -0.58 1.63
N LYS A 264 -22.13 -0.15 2.69
CA LYS A 264 -22.85 1.13 2.70
C LYS A 264 -21.92 2.31 2.48
N GLN A 265 -20.75 2.32 3.13
CA GLN A 265 -19.76 3.39 2.97
C GLN A 265 -19.09 3.38 1.60
N ILE A 266 -18.90 2.21 0.98
CA ILE A 266 -18.40 2.11 -0.39
C ILE A 266 -19.42 2.67 -1.39
N ASN A 267 -20.70 2.31 -1.23
CA ASN A 267 -21.76 2.65 -2.18
C ASN A 267 -22.31 4.07 -2.04
N ASN A 268 -22.13 4.72 -0.88
CA ASN A 268 -22.44 6.14 -0.72
C ASN A 268 -21.38 6.98 -1.46
N ASN A 269 -21.72 7.45 -2.66
CA ASN A 269 -20.94 8.46 -3.39
C ASN A 269 -21.19 9.86 -2.84
#